data_AF-A0A8H3MB28-F1
#
_entry.id   AF-A0A8H3MB28-F1
#
_cell.length_a   1.000
_cell.length_b   1.000
_cell.length_c   1.000
_cell.angle_alpha   90.00
_cell.angle_beta   90.00
_cell.angle_gamma   90.00
#
_symmetry.space_group_name_H-M   'P 1'
#
loop_
_entity.id
_entity.type
_entity.pdbx_description
1 polymer ?
#
loop_
_entity_poly.entity_id
_entity_poly.type
_entity_poly.pdbx_seq_one_letter_code
_entity_poly.pdbx_strand_id
1 'polypeptide(L)'
;MNEKSFIITFTLLVFFLLIHSEITYGCHPAGTKSCDDEFCKCEIFSISDANMLSNKSLSVTVKSTDGTHSQAFGHFTLSDDAGGYVRFLHNPQFVNDCNCHGEGPNTVDPYTSYWSYNFDTPPAGTWFDVWLTIYWNCDFPAVWDVDCCSTETHYRGYVR
;
A
#
# COMPACT_ATOMS: atom_id res chain seq x y z
N MET A 1 -45.46 -1.86 -9.81
CA MET A 1 -44.02 -1.97 -10.15
C MET A 1 -43.85 -3.31 -10.84
N ASN A 2 -43.26 -3.36 -12.04
CA ASN A 2 -43.09 -4.62 -12.79
C ASN A 2 -42.15 -5.55 -11.99
N GLU A 3 -42.51 -6.82 -11.78
CA GLU A 3 -41.68 -7.79 -11.01
C GLU A 3 -40.23 -7.82 -11.50
N LYS A 4 -40.03 -7.69 -12.82
CA LYS A 4 -38.70 -7.61 -13.43
C LYS A 4 -37.91 -6.37 -12.98
N SER A 5 -38.57 -5.22 -12.83
CA SER A 5 -37.93 -4.00 -12.33
C SER A 5 -37.59 -4.11 -10.85
N PHE A 6 -38.45 -4.74 -10.04
CA PHE A 6 -38.18 -4.93 -8.61
C PHE A 6 -36.95 -5.82 -8.38
N ILE A 7 -36.84 -6.93 -9.11
CA ILE A 7 -35.68 -7.84 -9.02
C ILE A 7 -34.40 -7.10 -9.39
N ILE A 8 -34.38 -6.38 -10.52
CA ILE A 8 -33.18 -5.65 -10.96
C ILE A 8 -32.75 -4.59 -9.93
N THR A 9 -33.69 -3.80 -9.41
CA THR A 9 -33.37 -2.75 -8.44
C THR A 9 -32.91 -3.33 -7.10
N PHE A 10 -33.53 -4.41 -6.63
CA PHE A 10 -33.13 -5.10 -5.40
C PHE A 10 -31.73 -5.73 -5.54
N THR A 11 -31.45 -6.41 -6.67
CA THR A 11 -30.14 -7.00 -6.94
C THR A 11 -29.07 -5.92 -7.00
N LEU A 12 -29.29 -4.81 -7.71
CA LEU A 12 -28.33 -3.70 -7.76
C LEU A 12 -28.10 -3.10 -6.37
N LEU A 13 -29.15 -2.87 -5.58
CA LEU A 13 -29.02 -2.35 -4.22
C LEU A 13 -28.19 -3.29 -3.32
N VAL A 14 -28.46 -4.60 -3.38
CA VAL A 14 -27.69 -5.61 -2.62
C VAL A 14 -26.24 -5.64 -3.08
N PHE A 15 -25.96 -5.61 -4.39
CA PHE A 15 -24.59 -5.52 -4.90
C PHE A 15 -23.88 -4.24 -4.43
N PHE A 16 -24.54 -3.09 -4.50
CA PHE A 16 -23.97 -1.83 -4.01
C PHE A 16 -23.68 -1.90 -2.51
N LEU A 17 -24.58 -2.47 -1.71
CA LEU A 17 -24.38 -2.60 -0.26
C LEU A 17 -23.26 -3.58 0.10
N LEU A 18 -23.17 -4.73 -0.58
CA LEU A 18 -22.10 -5.71 -0.38
C LEU A 18 -20.74 -5.12 -0.74
N ILE A 19 -20.62 -4.48 -1.90
CA ILE A 19 -19.38 -3.82 -2.35
C ILE A 19 -18.99 -2.69 -1.38
N HIS A 20 -19.93 -1.87 -0.89
CA HIS A 20 -19.62 -0.83 0.09
C HIS A 20 -19.20 -1.41 1.44
N SER A 21 -19.79 -2.52 1.88
CA SER A 21 -19.45 -3.15 3.16
C SER A 21 -18.05 -3.76 3.17
N GLU A 22 -17.61 -4.38 2.08
CA GLU A 22 -16.23 -4.86 1.92
C GLU A 22 -15.23 -3.70 1.95
N ILE A 23 -15.60 -2.52 1.45
CA ILE A 23 -14.74 -1.33 1.45
C ILE A 23 -14.68 -0.66 2.83
N THR A 24 -15.72 -0.77 3.66
CA THR A 24 -15.82 -0.02 4.93
C THR A 24 -15.47 -0.87 6.17
N TYR A 25 -15.62 -2.19 6.09
CA TYR A 25 -15.32 -3.13 7.18
C TYR A 25 -14.59 -4.40 6.72
N GLY A 26 -14.05 -4.41 5.50
CA GLY A 26 -13.23 -5.52 5.02
C GLY A 26 -11.87 -5.55 5.72
N CYS A 27 -11.21 -6.70 5.68
CA CYS A 27 -9.90 -6.80 6.30
C CYS A 27 -8.85 -5.96 5.56
N HIS A 28 -8.13 -5.15 6.33
CA HIS A 28 -7.07 -4.27 5.86
C HIS A 28 -5.97 -4.16 6.92
N PRO A 29 -4.71 -3.90 6.53
CA PRO A 29 -3.65 -3.54 7.49
C PRO A 29 -4.00 -2.25 8.24
N ALA A 30 -3.60 -2.15 9.50
CA ALA A 30 -3.74 -0.98 10.35
C ALA A 30 -2.47 -0.76 11.19
N GLY A 31 -1.99 0.48 11.24
CA GLY A 31 -0.78 0.85 12.00
C GLY A 31 -1.13 1.21 13.44
N THR A 32 -1.58 0.24 14.23
CA THR A 32 -2.01 0.47 15.62
C THR A 32 -0.85 0.43 16.61
N LYS A 33 0.30 -0.14 16.21
CA LYS A 33 1.51 -0.19 17.03
C LYS A 33 2.55 0.80 16.48
N SER A 34 2.94 1.77 17.31
CA SER A 34 4.00 2.73 16.99
C SER A 34 5.38 2.13 17.31
N CYS A 35 6.42 2.83 16.90
CA CYS A 35 7.81 2.49 17.20
C CYS A 35 8.19 2.43 18.70
N ASP A 36 7.27 2.80 19.59
CA ASP A 36 7.50 2.78 21.03
C ASP A 36 7.17 1.41 21.66
N ASP A 37 6.57 0.51 20.87
CA ASP A 37 6.30 -0.86 21.26
C ASP A 37 7.60 -1.70 21.22
N GLU A 38 7.83 -2.54 22.23
CA GLU A 38 9.04 -3.38 22.36
C GLU A 38 9.28 -4.26 21.11
N PHE A 39 8.21 -4.61 20.40
CA PHE A 39 8.23 -5.44 19.20
C PHE A 39 8.25 -4.63 17.89
N CYS A 40 8.10 -3.31 17.93
CA CYS A 40 8.09 -2.43 16.77
C CYS A 40 9.31 -1.51 16.77
N LYS A 41 10.44 -1.99 16.23
CA LYS A 41 11.63 -1.15 16.12
C LYS A 41 11.48 -0.12 14.99
N CYS A 42 11.72 1.14 15.31
CA CYS A 42 11.79 2.21 14.32
C CYS A 42 13.01 2.05 13.38
N GLU A 43 12.92 2.69 12.22
CA GLU A 43 14.04 2.81 11.24
C GLU A 43 14.61 1.48 10.72
N ILE A 44 13.90 0.37 10.87
CA ILE A 44 14.35 -0.92 10.33
C ILE A 44 14.07 -1.05 8.83
N PHE A 45 13.21 -0.19 8.27
CA PHE A 45 12.88 -0.20 6.85
C PHE A 45 13.33 1.09 6.15
N SER A 46 13.75 0.94 4.90
CA SER A 46 14.02 2.05 4.00
C SER A 46 13.59 1.70 2.57
N ILE A 47 13.24 2.72 1.79
CA ILE A 47 13.17 2.58 0.33
C ILE A 47 14.61 2.60 -0.19
N SER A 48 15.10 1.45 -0.66
CA SER A 48 16.47 1.32 -1.18
C SER A 48 16.61 1.76 -2.64
N ASP A 49 15.52 1.69 -3.41
CA ASP A 49 15.49 2.15 -4.80
C ASP A 49 14.05 2.51 -5.19
N ALA A 50 13.88 3.53 -6.02
CA ALA A 50 12.61 3.83 -6.67
C ALA A 50 12.87 4.31 -8.11
N ASN A 51 12.02 3.89 -9.06
CA ASN A 51 12.16 4.28 -10.47
C ASN A 51 10.80 4.56 -11.10
N MET A 52 10.69 5.73 -11.73
CA MET A 52 9.54 6.07 -12.58
C MET A 52 9.76 5.46 -13.96
N LEU A 53 8.94 4.47 -14.30
CA LEU A 53 8.99 3.76 -15.58
C LEU A 53 8.15 4.49 -16.64
N SER A 54 8.52 4.29 -17.91
CA SER A 54 7.88 4.93 -19.07
C SER A 54 6.41 4.53 -19.28
N ASN A 55 5.96 3.44 -18.66
CA ASN A 55 4.57 2.97 -18.70
C ASN A 55 3.70 3.55 -17.58
N LYS A 56 4.07 4.70 -17.01
CA LYS A 56 3.37 5.35 -15.90
C LYS A 56 3.27 4.48 -14.64
N SER A 57 4.31 3.69 -14.38
CA SER A 57 4.44 2.86 -13.18
C SER A 57 5.67 3.26 -12.39
N LEU A 58 5.55 3.37 -11.07
CA LEU A 58 6.65 3.57 -10.14
C LEU A 58 7.01 2.21 -9.55
N SER A 59 8.24 1.73 -9.77
CA SER A 59 8.78 0.62 -8.99
C SER A 59 9.35 1.17 -7.67
N VAL A 60 9.00 0.57 -6.54
CA VAL A 60 9.53 0.92 -5.21
C VAL A 60 10.07 -0.34 -4.57
N THR A 61 11.35 -0.33 -4.23
CA THR A 61 12.04 -1.42 -3.53
C THR A 61 12.27 -1.03 -2.09
N VAL A 62 11.67 -1.78 -1.18
CA VAL A 62 11.81 -1.63 0.26
C VAL A 62 12.74 -2.70 0.79
N LYS A 63 13.60 -2.31 1.73
CA LYS A 63 14.58 -3.19 2.36
C LYS A 63 14.57 -3.03 3.88
N SER A 64 14.64 -4.16 4.59
CA SER A 64 14.86 -4.19 6.03
C SER A 64 16.35 -4.16 6.41
N THR A 65 16.66 -3.74 7.63
CA THR A 65 18.01 -3.83 8.20
C THR A 65 18.22 -5.07 9.07
N ASP A 66 17.15 -5.72 9.51
CA ASP A 66 17.17 -6.82 10.47
C ASP A 66 16.71 -8.17 9.88
N GLY A 67 16.42 -8.23 8.59
CA GLY A 67 15.98 -9.43 7.88
C GLY A 67 14.48 -9.69 7.99
N THR A 68 13.71 -8.77 8.59
CA THR A 68 12.25 -8.76 8.45
C THR A 68 11.84 -8.38 7.02
N HIS A 69 10.55 -8.40 6.73
CA HIS A 69 10.04 -8.04 5.41
C HIS A 69 8.78 -7.20 5.52
N SER A 70 8.53 -6.38 4.49
CA SER A 70 7.30 -5.62 4.39
C SER A 70 6.12 -6.55 4.15
N GLN A 71 5.03 -6.38 4.90
CA GLN A 71 3.77 -7.14 4.76
C GLN A 71 2.66 -6.30 4.13
N ALA A 72 2.68 -4.98 4.34
CA ALA A 72 1.74 -4.05 3.72
C ALA A 72 2.37 -2.68 3.47
N PHE A 73 1.77 -1.91 2.55
CA PHE A 73 2.16 -0.54 2.20
C PHE A 73 0.95 0.41 2.25
N GLY A 74 1.16 1.66 2.68
CA GLY A 74 0.10 2.66 2.81
C GLY A 74 0.59 4.11 2.85
N HIS A 75 -0.35 5.04 3.00
CA HIS A 75 -0.15 6.50 3.03
C HIS A 75 0.86 7.00 1.98
N PHE A 76 0.83 6.38 0.81
CA PHE A 76 1.82 6.62 -0.20
C PHE A 76 1.59 7.98 -0.87
N THR A 77 2.69 8.68 -1.15
CA THR A 77 2.70 9.91 -1.93
C THR A 77 3.86 9.86 -2.91
N LEU A 78 3.59 10.19 -4.17
CA LEU A 78 4.57 10.43 -5.22
C LEU A 78 4.42 11.88 -5.67
N SER A 79 5.51 12.64 -5.69
CA SER A 79 5.55 13.95 -6.33
C SER A 79 6.82 14.13 -7.14
N ASP A 80 6.79 14.93 -8.19
CA ASP A 80 7.96 15.33 -8.95
C ASP A 80 8.12 16.85 -9.04
N ASP A 81 9.35 17.29 -9.35
CA ASP A 81 9.70 18.71 -9.51
C ASP A 81 9.07 19.34 -10.79
N ALA A 82 8.47 18.56 -11.68
CA ALA A 82 7.70 19.04 -12.83
C ALA A 82 6.22 19.32 -12.51
N GLY A 83 5.79 19.05 -11.27
CA GLY A 83 4.43 19.30 -10.78
C GLY A 83 3.52 18.08 -10.80
N GLY A 84 4.02 16.90 -11.12
CA GLY A 84 3.31 15.63 -10.98
C GLY A 84 3.06 15.30 -9.51
N TYR A 85 1.86 14.79 -9.20
CA TYR A 85 1.46 14.47 -7.84
C TYR A 85 0.41 13.37 -7.82
N VAL A 86 0.66 12.33 -7.02
CA VAL A 86 -0.30 11.26 -6.70
C VAL A 86 -0.20 10.93 -5.21
N ARG A 87 -1.35 10.70 -4.57
CA ARG A 87 -1.42 10.30 -3.17
C ARG A 87 -2.53 9.30 -2.93
N PHE A 88 -2.24 8.28 -2.12
CA PHE A 88 -3.23 7.36 -1.57
C PHE A 88 -3.09 7.32 -0.05
N LEU A 89 -3.98 8.04 0.63
CA LEU A 89 -4.01 8.15 2.09
C LEU A 89 -4.76 7.01 2.77
N HIS A 90 -5.77 6.49 2.11
CA HIS A 90 -6.70 5.52 2.68
C HIS A 90 -6.46 4.16 2.01
N ASN A 91 -6.79 3.08 2.73
CA ASN A 91 -6.70 1.70 2.28
C ASN A 91 -5.26 1.23 2.05
N PRO A 92 -4.45 1.06 3.11
CA PRO A 92 -3.19 0.36 2.96
C PRO A 92 -3.44 -1.05 2.42
N GLN A 93 -2.51 -1.55 1.62
CA GLN A 93 -2.64 -2.79 0.88
C GLN A 93 -1.63 -3.81 1.37
N PHE A 94 -2.06 -5.05 1.56
CA PHE A 94 -1.12 -6.14 1.72
C PHE A 94 -0.31 -6.33 0.45
N VAL A 95 0.97 -6.60 0.62
CA VAL A 95 1.95 -6.82 -0.45
C VAL A 95 2.80 -8.04 -0.10
N ASN A 96 3.77 -8.38 -0.95
CA ASN A 96 4.78 -9.40 -0.63
C ASN A 96 4.17 -10.74 -0.19
N ASP A 97 3.15 -11.21 -0.94
CA ASP A 97 2.43 -12.47 -0.68
C ASP A 97 1.67 -12.51 0.66
N CYS A 98 1.42 -11.35 1.29
CA CYS A 98 0.62 -11.26 2.51
C CYS A 98 -0.86 -11.01 2.20
N ASN A 99 -1.74 -11.43 3.10
CA ASN A 99 -3.16 -11.11 3.09
C ASN A 99 -3.75 -11.27 4.50
N CYS A 100 -5.06 -11.03 4.64
CA CYS A 100 -5.82 -11.14 5.88
C CYS A 100 -5.65 -12.42 6.70
N HIS A 101 -5.35 -13.53 6.04
CA HIS A 101 -5.23 -14.83 6.67
C HIS A 101 -3.79 -15.17 7.06
N GLY A 102 -2.84 -14.29 6.75
CA GLY A 102 -1.42 -14.46 7.06
C GLY A 102 -0.51 -14.24 5.86
N GLU A 103 0.72 -14.69 6.06
CA GLU A 103 1.79 -14.60 5.09
C GLU A 103 1.82 -15.83 4.18
N GLY A 104 2.00 -15.60 2.89
CA GLY A 104 2.29 -16.64 1.92
C GLY A 104 3.76 -17.07 1.98
N PRO A 105 4.11 -18.18 1.29
CA PRO A 105 5.44 -18.77 1.36
C PRO A 105 6.51 -17.99 0.58
N ASN A 106 6.15 -16.95 -0.17
CA ASN A 106 7.08 -16.24 -1.07
C ASN A 106 7.42 -14.82 -0.60
N THR A 107 7.25 -14.54 0.70
CA THR A 107 7.72 -13.28 1.30
C THR A 107 9.23 -13.13 1.12
N VAL A 108 9.67 -11.96 0.65
CA VAL A 108 11.09 -11.67 0.43
C VAL A 108 11.49 -10.33 1.05
N ASP A 109 12.79 -10.18 1.32
CA ASP A 109 13.44 -8.91 1.61
C ASP A 109 14.79 -8.86 0.85
N PRO A 110 15.06 -7.81 0.05
CA PRO A 110 14.21 -6.68 -0.26
C PRO A 110 13.01 -7.05 -1.14
N TYR A 111 11.93 -6.28 -1.03
CA TYR A 111 10.70 -6.46 -1.80
C TYR A 111 10.45 -5.27 -2.74
N THR A 112 10.16 -5.56 -4.01
CA THR A 112 9.80 -4.55 -5.02
C THR A 112 8.31 -4.60 -5.34
N SER A 113 7.66 -3.45 -5.23
CA SER A 113 6.26 -3.22 -5.62
C SER A 113 6.15 -2.25 -6.78
N TYR A 114 5.01 -2.26 -7.48
CA TYR A 114 4.75 -1.41 -8.63
C TYR A 114 3.44 -0.64 -8.45
N TRP A 115 3.49 0.67 -8.66
CA TRP A 115 2.38 1.59 -8.39
C TRP A 115 2.09 2.45 -9.61
N SER A 116 0.89 2.38 -10.16
CA SER A 116 0.50 3.24 -11.29
C SER A 116 0.28 4.68 -10.85
N TYR A 117 0.66 5.64 -11.70
CA TYR A 117 0.33 7.06 -11.54
C TYR A 117 -0.35 7.60 -12.81
N ASN A 118 -1.00 8.76 -12.70
CA ASN A 118 -1.92 9.27 -13.73
C ASN A 118 -1.43 10.53 -14.47
N PHE A 119 -0.21 10.98 -14.20
CA PHE A 119 0.43 12.10 -14.90
C PHE A 119 1.52 11.60 -15.86
N ASP A 120 2.07 12.49 -16.69
CA ASP A 120 3.12 12.13 -17.63
C ASP A 120 4.45 11.95 -16.91
N THR A 121 5.17 10.87 -17.23
CA THR A 121 6.51 10.63 -16.67
C THR A 121 7.42 11.81 -17.03
N PRO A 122 8.01 12.49 -16.03
CA PRO A 122 8.82 13.67 -16.31
C PRO A 122 10.13 13.27 -17.02
N PRO A 123 10.81 14.22 -17.67
CA PRO A 123 12.06 13.93 -18.38
C PRO A 123 13.15 13.37 -17.44
N ALA A 124 14.06 12.57 -18.02
CA ALA A 124 15.25 12.10 -17.31
C ALA A 124 16.02 13.27 -16.66
N GLY A 125 16.49 13.06 -15.44
CA GLY A 125 17.12 14.07 -14.58
C GLY A 125 16.14 14.87 -13.71
N THR A 126 14.82 14.72 -13.89
CA THR A 126 13.83 15.36 -12.99
C THR A 126 13.81 14.65 -11.64
N TRP A 127 13.87 15.41 -10.55
CA TRP A 127 13.74 14.86 -9.20
C TRP A 127 12.30 14.48 -8.89
N PHE A 128 12.15 13.42 -8.09
CA PHE A 128 10.89 13.00 -7.51
C PHE A 128 11.09 12.52 -6.08
N ASP A 129 10.01 12.58 -5.32
CA ASP A 129 9.94 12.14 -3.94
C ASP A 129 8.87 11.05 -3.79
N VAL A 130 9.18 10.07 -2.95
CA VAL A 130 8.26 8.99 -2.55
C VAL A 130 8.17 8.99 -1.04
N TRP A 131 6.97 9.18 -0.51
CA TRP A 131 6.65 8.88 0.89
C TRP A 131 5.84 7.60 0.94
N LEU A 132 6.18 6.70 1.85
CA LEU A 132 5.52 5.40 2.01
C LEU A 132 5.47 5.03 3.48
N THR A 133 4.31 4.59 3.95
CA THR A 133 4.19 3.88 5.23
C THR A 133 4.37 2.39 4.97
N ILE A 134 5.27 1.77 5.71
CA ILE A 134 5.57 0.35 5.66
C ILE A 134 4.98 -0.30 6.90
N TYR A 135 4.31 -1.43 6.71
CA TYR A 135 3.72 -2.22 7.78
C TYR A 135 4.41 -3.59 7.86
N TRP A 136 4.70 -4.02 9.09
CA TRP A 136 5.32 -5.32 9.39
C TRP A 136 4.86 -5.83 10.76
N ASN A 137 5.24 -7.06 11.10
CA ASN A 137 4.86 -7.73 12.34
C ASN A 137 3.35 -7.64 12.63
N CYS A 138 2.57 -7.85 11.57
CA CYS A 138 1.12 -7.85 11.58
C CYS A 138 0.55 -9.06 12.34
N ASP A 139 -0.50 -8.83 13.11
CA ASP A 139 -1.20 -9.86 13.90
C ASP A 139 -2.27 -10.56 13.05
N PHE A 140 -1.88 -11.69 12.46
CA PHE A 140 -2.75 -12.52 11.63
C PHE A 140 -3.20 -13.79 12.38
N PRO A 141 -4.36 -14.37 12.02
CA PRO A 141 -5.36 -13.87 11.09
C PRO A 141 -6.32 -12.87 11.77
N ALA A 142 -6.84 -11.91 11.01
CA ALA A 142 -7.89 -11.00 11.51
C ALA A 142 -9.14 -11.03 10.63
N VAL A 143 -10.29 -10.80 11.26
CA VAL A 143 -11.59 -10.67 10.58
C VAL A 143 -11.84 -9.24 10.10
N TRP A 144 -11.25 -8.26 10.80
CA TRP A 144 -11.37 -6.83 10.53
C TRP A 144 -10.00 -6.26 10.18
N ASP A 145 -9.61 -5.16 10.82
CA ASP A 145 -8.26 -4.64 10.74
C ASP A 145 -7.21 -5.62 11.27
N VAL A 146 -6.08 -5.67 10.58
CA VAL A 146 -4.89 -6.41 10.99
C VAL A 146 -3.94 -5.42 11.64
N ASP A 147 -3.73 -5.57 12.93
CA ASP A 147 -2.83 -4.74 13.74
C ASP A 147 -1.37 -4.99 13.36
N CYS A 148 -0.69 -3.98 12.85
CA CYS A 148 0.70 -4.04 12.43
C CYS A 148 1.55 -2.96 13.11
N CYS A 149 2.85 -3.22 13.23
CA CYS A 149 3.83 -2.15 13.38
C CYS A 149 3.83 -1.30 12.10
N SER A 150 4.13 0.00 12.23
CA SER A 150 4.25 0.87 11.06
C SER A 150 5.33 1.93 11.21
N THR A 151 5.93 2.32 10.07
CA THR A 151 6.90 3.41 9.99
C THR A 151 6.73 4.14 8.67
N GLU A 152 6.91 5.45 8.70
CA GLU A 152 6.96 6.28 7.50
C GLU A 152 8.40 6.38 7.01
N THR A 153 8.57 6.32 5.69
CA THR A 153 9.86 6.50 5.02
C THR A 153 9.70 7.45 3.85
N HIS A 154 10.75 8.23 3.62
CA HIS A 154 10.88 9.13 2.48
C HIS A 154 12.09 8.73 1.65
N TYR A 155 11.95 8.83 0.33
CA TYR A 155 13.02 8.68 -0.65
C TYR A 155 12.96 9.81 -1.65
N ARG A 156 14.13 10.38 -1.98
CA ARG A 156 14.28 11.33 -3.07
C ARG A 156 15.22 10.75 -4.11
N GLY A 157 14.75 10.68 -5.36
CA GLY A 157 15.49 10.17 -6.50
C GLY A 157 15.30 11.03 -7.73
N TYR A 158 15.93 10.64 -8.84
CA TYR A 158 15.75 11.29 -10.13
C TYR A 158 15.35 10.27 -11.18
N VAL A 159 14.54 10.71 -12.15
CA VAL A 159 14.17 9.87 -13.30
C VAL A 159 15.43 9.54 -14.09
N ARG A 160 15.69 8.26 -14.31
CA ARG A 160 16.87 7.77 -15.04
C ARG A 160 16.69 7.85 -16.54
#